data_AF-A0A261Q9V0-F1
#
_entry.id   AF-A0A261Q9V0-F1
#
_cell.length_a   1.000
_cell.length_b   1.000
_cell.length_c   1.000
_cell.angle_alpha   90.00
_cell.angle_beta   90.00
_cell.angle_gamma   90.00
#
_symmetry.space_group_name_H-M   'P 1'
#
loop_
_entity.id
_entity.type
_entity.pdbx_description
1 polymer ?
#
loop_
_entity_poly.entity_id
_entity_poly.type
_entity_poly.pdbx_seq_one_letter_code
_entity_poly.pdbx_strand_id
1 'polypeptide(L)'
;MASVASRSRKVTKVPKDLIEKVSPQVWQEVQALKHEYKEPKRWPTRLLLDTPTLDYLIRDAYRLSQTAVVAINEPGTVCFVSECSWLELAEKMKQGLYGIRVNFGEFMQQVMNHYKLQLLPMDAQALEKYRNLTALTAPTKRITCGWLAAQALATGATLISPDGHYELYRSQGVKQLW
;
A
#
# COMPACT_ATOMS: atom_id res chain seq x y z
N MET A 1 9.74 -52.93 -12.32
CA MET A 1 8.73 -52.07 -11.69
C MET A 1 9.39 -50.75 -11.34
N ALA A 2 9.09 -49.67 -12.06
CA ALA A 2 9.68 -48.35 -11.82
C ALA A 2 8.80 -47.56 -10.84
N SER A 3 9.42 -47.09 -9.75
CA SER A 3 8.81 -46.24 -8.74
C SER A 3 8.43 -44.87 -9.34
N VAL A 4 7.14 -44.55 -9.31
CA VAL A 4 6.64 -43.22 -9.67
C VAL A 4 6.89 -42.32 -8.47
N ALA A 5 7.97 -41.54 -8.53
CA ALA A 5 8.22 -40.49 -7.55
C ALA A 5 7.07 -39.46 -7.63
N SER A 6 6.23 -39.43 -6.60
CA SER A 6 5.21 -38.41 -6.43
C SER A 6 5.89 -37.05 -6.24
N ARG A 7 5.97 -36.27 -7.33
CA ARG A 7 6.27 -34.84 -7.23
C ARG A 7 5.12 -34.18 -6.47
N SER A 8 5.30 -34.02 -5.16
CA SER A 8 4.53 -33.09 -4.35
C SER A 8 4.61 -31.72 -5.04
N ARG A 9 3.50 -31.26 -5.64
CA ARG A 9 3.36 -29.86 -6.04
C ARG A 9 3.50 -29.06 -4.75
N LYS A 10 4.62 -28.35 -4.57
CA LYS A 10 4.73 -27.32 -3.54
C LYS A 10 3.57 -26.37 -3.78
N VAL A 11 2.60 -26.37 -2.88
CA VAL A 11 1.54 -25.37 -2.86
C VAL A 11 2.23 -24.03 -2.68
N THR A 12 2.15 -23.18 -3.70
CA THR A 12 2.65 -21.80 -3.59
C THR A 12 1.81 -21.11 -2.53
N LYS A 13 2.40 -20.87 -1.36
CA LYS A 13 1.73 -20.13 -0.28
C LYS A 13 1.37 -18.74 -0.80
N VAL A 14 0.14 -18.30 -0.59
CA VAL A 14 -0.23 -16.91 -0.88
C VAL A 14 0.27 -16.00 0.25
N PRO A 15 0.49 -14.70 0.00
CA PRO A 15 1.04 -13.80 1.03
C PRO A 15 0.30 -13.83 2.37
N LYS A 16 -1.02 -14.01 2.35
CA LYS A 16 -1.85 -14.17 3.56
C LYS A 16 -1.41 -15.34 4.46
N ASP A 17 -0.94 -16.44 3.88
CA ASP A 17 -0.54 -17.65 4.63
C ASP A 17 0.78 -17.46 5.39
N LEU A 18 1.53 -16.42 5.04
CA LEU A 18 2.80 -16.05 5.67
C LEU A 18 2.59 -15.22 6.94
N ILE A 19 1.36 -14.78 7.20
CA ILE A 19 1.04 -13.92 8.34
C ILE A 19 0.73 -14.78 9.55
N GLU A 20 1.37 -14.46 10.65
CA GLU A 20 1.21 -15.15 11.93
C GLU A 20 0.13 -14.50 12.79
N LYS A 21 0.19 -13.17 12.94
CA LYS A 21 -0.71 -12.40 13.80
C LYS A 21 -0.78 -10.96 13.32
N VAL A 22 -1.92 -10.33 13.57
CA VAL A 22 -2.07 -8.88 13.44
C VAL A 22 -2.89 -8.36 14.60
N SER A 23 -2.35 -7.37 15.31
CA SER A 23 -3.05 -6.70 16.40
C SER A 23 -4.25 -5.90 15.85
N PRO A 24 -5.42 -5.89 16.51
CA PRO A 24 -6.51 -4.99 16.18
C PRO A 24 -6.11 -3.50 16.21
N GLN A 25 -4.98 -3.17 16.86
CA GLN A 25 -4.47 -1.82 17.01
C GLN A 25 -3.58 -1.36 15.84
N VAL A 26 -3.24 -2.24 14.89
CA VAL A 26 -2.20 -1.97 13.87
C VAL A 26 -2.43 -0.68 13.07
N TRP A 27 -3.71 -0.34 12.78
CA TRP A 27 -4.14 0.82 11.98
C TRP A 27 -5.21 1.67 12.69
N GLN A 28 -5.17 1.75 14.01
CA GLN A 28 -6.14 2.57 14.77
C GLN A 28 -6.00 4.07 14.51
N GLU A 29 -4.86 4.51 14.00
CA GLU A 29 -4.55 5.89 13.66
C GLU A 29 -5.14 6.36 12.32
N VAL A 30 -5.65 5.44 11.49
CA VAL A 30 -6.26 5.76 10.20
C VAL A 30 -7.54 6.56 10.43
N GLN A 31 -7.62 7.74 9.82
CA GLN A 31 -8.82 8.57 9.90
C GLN A 31 -9.72 8.25 8.72
N ALA A 32 -11.01 8.07 8.96
CA ALA A 32 -11.96 7.88 7.86
C ALA A 32 -11.98 9.12 6.93
N LEU A 33 -12.21 8.91 5.64
CA LEU A 33 -12.44 10.00 4.70
C LEU A 33 -13.64 10.84 5.14
N LYS A 34 -13.54 12.17 5.03
CA LYS A 34 -14.68 13.07 5.30
C LYS A 34 -15.57 13.23 4.08
N HIS A 35 -15.01 13.09 2.89
CA HIS A 35 -15.73 13.24 1.64
C HIS A 35 -15.94 11.89 0.99
N GLU A 36 -17.19 11.63 0.59
CA GLU A 36 -17.50 10.50 -0.27
C GLU A 36 -16.83 10.67 -1.63
N TYR A 37 -16.17 9.60 -2.08
CA TYR A 37 -15.56 9.56 -3.38
C TYR A 37 -16.62 9.42 -4.47
N LYS A 38 -16.45 10.15 -5.58
CA LYS A 38 -17.26 9.98 -6.78
C LYS A 38 -16.51 9.12 -7.78
N GLU A 39 -17.17 8.10 -8.31
CA GLU A 39 -16.62 7.21 -9.33
C GLU A 39 -16.02 8.03 -10.50
N PRO A 40 -14.79 7.72 -10.94
CA PRO A 40 -14.14 8.51 -11.95
C PRO A 40 -14.70 8.18 -13.32
N LYS A 41 -14.78 9.16 -14.22
CA LYS A 41 -15.16 8.92 -15.62
C LYS A 41 -14.17 8.01 -16.37
N ARG A 42 -12.93 7.91 -15.86
CA ARG A 42 -11.88 7.04 -16.36
C ARG A 42 -11.00 6.58 -15.20
N TRP A 43 -10.74 5.29 -15.12
CA TRP A 43 -9.88 4.73 -14.10
C TRP A 43 -8.43 5.23 -14.23
N PRO A 44 -7.75 5.52 -13.10
CA PRO A 44 -6.35 5.89 -13.10
C PRO A 44 -5.48 4.69 -13.45
N THR A 45 -4.48 4.89 -14.31
CA THR A 45 -3.56 3.84 -14.77
C THR A 45 -2.31 3.69 -13.90
N ARG A 46 -2.12 4.58 -12.93
CA ARG A 46 -1.01 4.56 -11.97
C ARG A 46 -1.57 4.76 -10.57
N LEU A 47 -1.40 3.74 -9.73
CA LEU A 47 -1.87 3.75 -8.34
C LEU A 47 -0.67 3.71 -7.41
N LEU A 48 -0.75 4.42 -6.29
CA LEU A 48 0.17 4.25 -5.18
C LEU A 48 -0.62 3.72 -4.00
N LEU A 49 -0.30 2.50 -3.54
CA LEU A 49 -0.97 1.90 -2.41
C LEU A 49 -0.38 2.46 -1.12
N ASP A 50 -1.25 3.03 -0.28
CA ASP A 50 -0.91 3.40 1.09
C ASP A 50 -0.69 2.16 1.95
N THR A 51 -0.06 2.32 3.12
CA THR A 51 0.34 1.18 3.96
C THR A 51 -0.84 0.35 4.48
N PRO A 52 -1.94 0.93 5.00
CA PRO A 52 -3.13 0.16 5.36
C PRO A 52 -3.77 -0.54 4.16
N THR A 53 -3.73 0.08 2.97
CA THR A 53 -4.26 -0.53 1.73
C THR A 53 -3.45 -1.74 1.31
N LEU A 54 -2.12 -1.62 1.30
CA LEU A 54 -1.22 -2.75 1.05
C LEU A 54 -1.53 -3.89 2.01
N ASP A 55 -1.67 -3.58 3.29
CA ASP A 55 -1.97 -4.58 4.30
C ASP A 55 -3.35 -5.25 4.11
N TYR A 56 -4.40 -4.49 3.77
CA TYR A 56 -5.72 -5.06 3.49
C TYR A 56 -5.67 -5.94 2.25
N LEU A 57 -4.97 -5.52 1.20
CA LEU A 57 -4.76 -6.34 0.01
C LEU A 57 -4.12 -7.69 0.36
N ILE A 58 -3.14 -7.71 1.26
CA ILE A 58 -2.45 -8.93 1.69
C ILE A 58 -3.35 -9.83 2.55
N ARG A 59 -4.04 -9.27 3.55
CA ARG A 59 -4.70 -10.05 4.60
C ARG A 59 -6.17 -10.32 4.35
N ASP A 60 -6.86 -9.31 3.87
CA ASP A 60 -8.30 -9.27 3.84
C ASP A 60 -8.78 -8.22 2.85
N ALA A 61 -8.82 -8.63 1.58
CA ALA A 61 -9.25 -7.77 0.49
C ALA A 61 -10.69 -7.26 0.66
N TYR A 62 -11.52 -7.89 1.52
CA TYR A 62 -12.85 -7.39 1.85
C TYR A 62 -12.84 -6.09 2.66
N ARG A 63 -11.70 -5.69 3.23
CA ARG A 63 -11.53 -4.38 3.88
C ARG A 63 -11.16 -3.28 2.89
N LEU A 64 -10.82 -3.62 1.65
CA LEU A 64 -10.73 -2.65 0.57
C LEU A 64 -12.14 -2.22 0.18
N SER A 65 -12.29 -0.96 -0.20
CA SER A 65 -13.55 -0.53 -0.80
C SER A 65 -13.75 -1.11 -2.19
N GLN A 66 -15.01 -1.11 -2.64
CA GLN A 66 -15.34 -1.55 -3.99
C GLN A 66 -14.59 -0.74 -5.06
N THR A 67 -14.47 0.57 -4.87
CA THR A 67 -13.73 1.46 -5.78
C THR A 67 -12.25 1.08 -5.86
N ALA A 68 -11.61 0.83 -4.71
CA ALA A 68 -10.20 0.43 -4.66
C ALA A 68 -9.99 -0.94 -5.34
N VAL A 69 -10.89 -1.90 -5.09
CA VAL A 69 -10.85 -3.21 -5.74
C VAL A 69 -10.96 -3.07 -7.26
N VAL A 70 -11.88 -2.26 -7.77
CA VAL A 70 -12.01 -2.05 -9.23
C VAL A 70 -10.76 -1.40 -9.79
N ALA A 71 -10.28 -0.30 -9.19
CA ALA A 71 -9.10 0.41 -9.68
C ALA A 71 -7.84 -0.48 -9.74
N ILE A 72 -7.59 -1.29 -8.70
CA ILE A 72 -6.43 -2.19 -8.61
C ILE A 72 -6.48 -3.29 -9.69
N ASN A 73 -7.69 -3.77 -10.04
CA ASN A 73 -7.87 -4.84 -11.01
C ASN A 73 -8.09 -4.35 -12.44
N GLU A 74 -8.14 -3.03 -12.67
CA GLU A 74 -8.35 -2.46 -13.99
C GLU A 74 -7.20 -2.83 -14.96
N PRO A 75 -7.51 -3.31 -16.18
CA PRO A 75 -6.47 -3.65 -17.16
C PRO A 75 -5.55 -2.47 -17.50
N GLY A 76 -4.24 -2.73 -17.48
CA GLY A 76 -3.23 -1.71 -17.79
C GLY A 76 -2.88 -0.78 -16.63
N THR A 77 -3.48 -0.97 -15.46
CA THR A 77 -3.10 -0.27 -14.24
C THR A 77 -1.77 -0.79 -13.68
N VAL A 78 -0.89 0.15 -13.30
CA VAL A 78 0.34 -0.12 -12.57
C VAL A 78 0.13 0.25 -11.11
N CYS A 79 0.33 -0.72 -10.21
CA CYS A 79 0.24 -0.52 -8.77
C CYS A 79 1.64 -0.38 -8.16
N PHE A 80 1.91 0.79 -7.59
CA PHE A 80 3.13 1.10 -6.89
C PHE A 80 2.98 0.90 -5.38
N VAL A 81 4.07 0.56 -4.72
CA VAL A 81 4.22 0.57 -3.26
C VAL A 81 5.45 1.39 -2.92
N SER A 82 5.33 2.28 -1.94
CA SER A 82 6.47 3.05 -1.44
C SER A 82 7.40 2.20 -0.59
N GLU A 83 8.71 2.45 -0.65
CA GLU A 83 9.65 1.95 0.35
C GLU A 83 9.28 2.39 1.78
N CYS A 84 8.64 3.56 1.95
CA CYS A 84 8.18 4.02 3.27
C CYS A 84 6.99 3.20 3.80
N SER A 85 6.16 2.62 2.94
CA SER A 85 5.11 1.71 3.38
C SER A 85 5.70 0.40 3.92
N TRP A 86 6.78 -0.09 3.31
CA TRP A 86 7.53 -1.22 3.85
C TRP A 86 8.21 -0.88 5.16
N LEU A 87 8.81 0.30 5.28
CA LEU A 87 9.41 0.77 6.54
C LEU A 87 8.35 0.87 7.66
N GLU A 88 7.18 1.43 7.37
CA GLU A 88 6.08 1.53 8.32
C GLU A 88 5.61 0.14 8.76
N LEU A 89 5.43 -0.80 7.83
CA LEU A 89 5.06 -2.18 8.17
C LEU A 89 6.13 -2.89 9.00
N ALA A 90 7.42 -2.68 8.70
CA ALA A 90 8.53 -3.21 9.49
C ALA A 90 8.53 -2.65 10.92
N GLU A 91 8.20 -1.36 11.09
CA GLU A 91 8.06 -0.74 12.40
C GLU A 91 6.86 -1.33 13.17
N LYS A 92 5.72 -1.60 12.51
CA LYS A 92 4.60 -2.33 13.12
C LYS A 92 5.00 -3.74 13.58
N MET A 93 5.85 -4.43 12.80
CA MET A 93 6.38 -5.73 13.19
C MET A 93 7.30 -5.65 14.40
N LYS A 94 8.20 -4.66 14.43
CA LYS A 94 9.10 -4.38 15.56
C LYS A 94 8.34 -4.06 16.85
N GLN A 95 7.20 -3.39 16.73
CA GLN A 95 6.29 -3.09 17.86
C GLN A 95 5.42 -4.29 18.27
N GLY A 96 5.52 -5.43 17.58
CA GLY A 96 4.74 -6.63 17.85
C GLY A 96 3.28 -6.57 17.39
N LEU A 97 2.90 -5.53 16.64
CA LEU A 97 1.54 -5.34 16.11
C LEU A 97 1.30 -6.18 14.84
N TYR A 98 2.35 -6.67 14.21
CA TYR A 98 2.30 -7.50 13.01
C TYR A 98 3.32 -8.63 13.11
N GLY A 99 2.94 -9.87 12.78
CA GLY A 99 3.83 -11.02 12.79
C GLY A 99 3.79 -11.77 11.47
N ILE A 100 4.97 -12.18 10.99
CA ILE A 100 5.15 -13.00 9.79
C ILE A 100 5.97 -14.24 10.13
N ARG A 101 5.71 -15.33 9.41
CA ARG A 101 6.33 -16.66 9.61
C ARG A 101 7.65 -16.83 8.83
N VAL A 102 8.04 -15.83 8.06
CA VAL A 102 9.23 -15.81 7.20
C VAL A 102 10.02 -14.53 7.47
N ASN A 103 11.25 -14.44 6.95
CA ASN A 103 12.00 -13.19 7.02
C ASN A 103 11.33 -12.08 6.19
N PHE A 104 11.58 -10.82 6.55
CA PHE A 104 10.89 -9.67 5.94
C PHE A 104 11.15 -9.54 4.43
N GLY A 105 12.36 -9.85 3.96
CA GLY A 105 12.71 -9.80 2.54
C GLY A 105 11.94 -10.83 1.71
N GLU A 106 11.82 -12.06 2.21
CA GLU A 106 11.01 -13.10 1.57
C GLU A 106 9.53 -12.72 1.54
N PHE A 107 9.00 -12.20 2.66
CA PHE A 107 7.62 -11.71 2.72
C PHE A 107 7.35 -10.62 1.68
N MET A 108 8.22 -9.60 1.63
CA MET A 108 8.13 -8.52 0.65
C MET A 108 8.15 -9.06 -0.78
N GLN A 109 9.10 -9.94 -1.12
CA GLN A 109 9.18 -10.53 -2.47
C GLN A 109 7.92 -11.32 -2.84
N GLN A 110 7.38 -12.12 -1.92
CA GLN A 110 6.15 -12.88 -2.15
C GLN A 110 4.95 -11.96 -2.39
N VAL A 111 4.79 -10.90 -1.59
CA VAL A 111 3.74 -9.90 -1.77
C VAL A 111 3.87 -9.20 -3.13
N MET A 112 5.04 -8.63 -3.42
CA MET A 112 5.28 -7.86 -4.64
C MET A 112 5.05 -8.72 -5.90
N ASN A 113 5.52 -9.97 -5.90
CA ASN A 113 5.33 -10.88 -7.03
C ASN A 113 3.88 -11.35 -7.17
N HIS A 114 3.22 -11.71 -6.07
CA HIS A 114 1.85 -12.22 -6.10
C HIS A 114 0.87 -11.17 -6.64
N TYR A 115 0.98 -9.93 -6.16
CA TYR A 115 0.10 -8.83 -6.57
C TYR A 115 0.64 -7.99 -7.74
N LYS A 116 1.78 -8.41 -8.35
CA LYS A 116 2.44 -7.71 -9.47
C LYS A 116 2.70 -6.23 -9.20
N LEU A 117 3.11 -5.92 -7.98
CA LEU A 117 3.36 -4.56 -7.53
C LEU A 117 4.75 -4.09 -7.99
N GLN A 118 4.91 -2.78 -8.14
CA GLN A 118 6.20 -2.15 -8.44
C GLN A 118 6.68 -1.33 -7.25
N LEU A 119 7.93 -1.53 -6.84
CA LEU A 119 8.51 -0.71 -5.78
C LEU A 119 8.79 0.68 -6.36
N LEU A 120 8.37 1.71 -5.63
CA LEU A 120 8.67 3.10 -5.94
C LEU A 120 9.75 3.60 -4.97
N PRO A 121 11.03 3.58 -5.35
CA PRO A 121 12.13 4.02 -4.50
C PRO A 121 12.10 5.54 -4.33
N MET A 122 12.91 6.03 -3.41
CA MET A 122 13.15 7.47 -3.31
C MET A 122 13.88 8.02 -4.52
N ASP A 123 13.38 9.16 -5.01
CA ASP A 123 13.96 9.91 -6.11
C ASP A 123 13.94 11.42 -5.85
N ALA A 124 14.75 12.16 -6.60
CA ALA A 124 14.91 13.61 -6.44
C ALA A 124 13.63 14.40 -6.75
N GLN A 125 12.79 13.91 -7.67
CA GLN A 125 11.55 14.57 -8.04
C GLN A 125 10.53 14.50 -6.90
N ALA A 126 10.40 13.33 -6.26
CA ALA A 126 9.58 13.13 -5.07
C ALA A 126 10.10 13.94 -3.87
N LEU A 127 11.42 14.02 -3.67
CA LEU A 127 12.02 14.87 -2.63
C LEU A 127 11.66 16.35 -2.84
N GLU A 128 11.74 16.84 -4.08
CA GLU A 128 11.37 18.21 -4.39
C GLU A 128 9.85 18.45 -4.20
N LYS A 129 9.00 17.48 -4.55
CA LYS A 129 7.56 17.55 -4.21
C LYS A 129 7.36 17.61 -2.70
N TYR A 130 8.05 16.76 -1.92
CA TYR A 130 7.94 16.70 -0.46
C TYR A 130 8.32 18.02 0.19
N ARG A 131 9.46 18.61 -0.22
CA ARG A 131 9.95 19.91 0.28
C ARG A 131 8.92 21.04 0.09
N ASN A 132 8.11 20.96 -0.95
CA ASN A 132 7.11 21.96 -1.30
C ASN A 132 5.71 21.67 -0.73
N LEU A 133 5.51 20.57 0.02
CA LEU A 133 4.23 20.29 0.65
C LEU A 133 3.95 21.27 1.79
N THR A 134 2.83 21.98 1.70
CA THR A 134 2.45 23.01 2.71
C THR A 134 1.33 22.59 3.65
N ALA A 135 0.65 21.48 3.35
CA ALA A 135 -0.53 21.03 4.10
C ALA A 135 -0.24 20.01 5.21
N LEU A 136 1.04 19.69 5.45
CA LEU A 136 1.46 18.70 6.44
C LEU A 136 1.32 19.28 7.85
N THR A 137 0.21 18.97 8.53
CA THR A 137 0.04 19.26 9.95
C THR A 137 0.88 18.28 10.78
N ALA A 138 1.57 18.77 11.83
CA ALA A 138 2.46 17.97 12.68
C ALA A 138 3.51 17.15 11.89
N PRO A 139 4.41 17.81 11.14
CA PRO A 139 5.26 17.18 10.12
C PRO A 139 6.13 16.03 10.63
N THR A 140 6.55 16.07 11.89
CA THR A 140 7.39 15.02 12.49
C THR A 140 6.65 13.70 12.74
N LYS A 141 5.32 13.72 12.89
CA LYS A 141 4.49 12.52 13.15
C LYS A 141 3.89 11.89 11.89
N ARG A 142 4.08 12.53 10.74
CA ARG A 142 3.38 12.20 9.48
C ARG A 142 4.33 12.19 8.28
N ILE A 143 5.62 11.96 8.53
CA ILE A 143 6.64 11.93 7.49
C ILE A 143 6.29 10.92 6.39
N THR A 144 5.82 9.72 6.75
CA THR A 144 5.41 8.67 5.80
C THR A 144 4.22 9.11 4.94
N CYS A 145 3.19 9.72 5.54
CA CYS A 145 2.04 10.25 4.81
C CYS A 145 2.45 11.39 3.85
N GLY A 146 3.26 12.35 4.33
CA GLY A 146 3.79 13.41 3.48
C GLY A 146 4.63 12.85 2.32
N TRP A 147 5.42 11.82 2.59
CA TRP A 147 6.24 11.15 1.58
C TRP A 147 5.39 10.45 0.51
N LEU A 148 4.36 9.71 0.91
CA LEU A 148 3.41 9.08 -0.01
C LEU A 148 2.68 10.11 -0.87
N ALA A 149 2.26 11.24 -0.30
CA ALA A 149 1.68 12.36 -1.04
C ALA A 149 2.67 12.91 -2.08
N ALA A 150 3.94 13.10 -1.71
CA ALA A 150 4.97 13.60 -2.60
C ALA A 150 5.28 12.64 -3.75
N GLN A 151 5.38 11.34 -3.47
CA GLN A 151 5.57 10.31 -4.49
C GLN A 151 4.39 10.26 -5.46
N ALA A 152 3.15 10.32 -4.96
CA ALA A 152 1.96 10.37 -5.81
C ALA A 152 1.98 11.57 -6.77
N LEU A 153 2.38 12.75 -6.27
CA LEU A 153 2.53 13.95 -7.10
C LEU A 153 3.65 13.84 -8.14
N ALA A 154 4.77 13.22 -7.78
CA ALA A 154 5.91 13.06 -8.68
C ALA A 154 5.59 12.09 -9.82
N THR A 155 4.93 10.96 -9.52
CA THR A 155 4.61 9.92 -10.50
C THR A 155 3.28 10.11 -11.20
N GLY A 156 2.51 11.13 -10.81
CA GLY A 156 1.13 11.33 -11.27
C GLY A 156 0.19 10.19 -10.89
N ALA A 157 0.49 9.47 -9.81
CA ALA A 157 -0.31 8.36 -9.33
C ALA A 157 -1.49 8.83 -8.47
N THR A 158 -2.57 8.06 -8.48
CA THR A 158 -3.65 8.20 -7.52
C THR A 158 -3.34 7.37 -6.28
N LEU A 159 -3.39 7.97 -5.09
CA LEU A 159 -3.27 7.25 -3.83
C LEU A 159 -4.52 6.40 -3.60
N ILE A 160 -4.33 5.11 -3.36
CA ILE A 160 -5.38 4.25 -2.82
C ILE A 160 -5.19 4.20 -1.32
N SER A 161 -6.11 4.80 -0.56
CA SER A 161 -5.95 4.93 0.89
C SER A 161 -7.29 5.15 1.61
N PRO A 162 -7.57 4.44 2.71
CA PRO A 162 -8.68 4.77 3.62
C PRO A 162 -8.45 6.04 4.43
N ASP A 163 -7.23 6.58 4.44
CA ASP A 163 -6.81 7.62 5.37
C ASP A 163 -7.18 9.02 4.87
N GLY A 164 -8.10 9.68 5.58
CA GLY A 164 -8.57 11.03 5.29
C GLY A 164 -7.51 12.12 5.44
N HIS A 165 -6.33 11.83 6.03
CA HIS A 165 -5.25 12.82 6.09
C HIS A 165 -4.81 13.29 4.69
N TYR A 166 -4.90 12.44 3.67
CA TYR A 166 -4.51 12.81 2.31
C TYR A 166 -5.43 13.88 1.69
N GLU A 167 -6.64 14.08 2.23
CA GLU A 167 -7.55 15.13 1.78
C GLU A 167 -6.95 16.54 1.93
N LEU A 168 -6.04 16.72 2.89
CA LEU A 168 -5.31 17.97 3.12
C LEU A 168 -4.44 18.38 1.92
N TYR A 169 -3.99 17.41 1.10
CA TYR A 169 -3.14 17.67 -0.05
C TYR A 169 -3.90 17.81 -1.37
N ARG A 170 -5.25 17.73 -1.36
CA ARG A 170 -6.06 17.86 -2.60
C ARG A 170 -5.82 19.18 -3.33
N SER A 171 -5.68 20.29 -2.60
CA SER A 171 -5.38 21.60 -3.17
C SER A 171 -4.01 21.67 -3.88
N GLN A 172 -3.11 20.74 -3.55
CA GLN A 172 -1.79 20.60 -4.17
C GLN A 172 -1.77 19.54 -5.29
N GLY A 173 -2.93 18.98 -5.63
CA GLY A 173 -3.10 18.05 -6.75
C GLY A 173 -3.02 16.58 -6.37
N VAL A 174 -2.93 16.22 -5.09
CA VAL A 174 -2.99 14.81 -4.66
C VAL A 174 -4.37 14.26 -4.96
N LYS A 175 -4.40 13.16 -5.70
CA LYS A 175 -5.61 12.39 -5.98
C LYS A 175 -5.66 11.22 -5.02
N GLN A 176 -6.81 11.00 -4.40
CA GLN A 176 -7.08 9.88 -3.51
C GLN A 176 -8.32 9.14 -3.99
N LEU A 177 -8.30 7.82 -3.83
CA LEU A 177 -9.40 6.93 -4.11
C LEU A 177 -9.53 5.93 -2.95
N TRP A 178 -10.76 5.77 -2.49
CA TRP A 178 -11.21 4.74 -1.57
C TRP A 178 -12.67 4.45 -1.87
#